data_AF-A0A7S3BCT7-F1
#
_entry.id   AF-A0A7S3BCT7-F1
#
_cell.length_a   1.000
_cell.length_b   1.000
_cell.length_c   1.000
_cell.angle_alpha   90.00
_cell.angle_beta   90.00
_cell.angle_gamma   90.00
#
_symmetry.space_group_name_H-M   'P 1'
#
loop_
_entity.id
_entity.type
_entity.pdbx_description
1 polymer ?
#
loop_
_entity_poly.entity_id
_entity_poly.type
_entity_poly.pdbx_seq_one_letter_code
_entity_poly.pdbx_strand_id
1 'polypeptide(L)'
;LDNAVAGALDALGVTLDSAPLVTAGTAAAAGVEVSEAEDGALHVSYSLGAPGTYSLNVVLGGADVLSAPFAVVVTPVEAPRLLSAKLLDDIASVQVTFSEPTDMGGAGAGVSGGCESFLAPATVAQLGEAPVCVWSDPTMLMALLGRGATLLPLAPVQIAPLTVRNANATSYPVAAAAPP
;
A
#
# COMPACT_ATOMS: atom_id res chain seq x y z
N LEU A 1 -0.55 40.50 -20.72
CA LEU A 1 0.18 39.24 -20.47
C LEU A 1 1.61 39.53 -20.86
N ASP A 2 2.37 40.08 -19.93
CA ASP A 2 3.72 40.57 -20.19
C ASP A 2 4.67 39.42 -20.51
N ASN A 3 5.51 39.64 -21.52
CA ASN A 3 6.54 38.72 -22.04
C ASN A 3 7.55 38.23 -20.98
N ALA A 4 7.50 38.75 -19.75
CA ALA A 4 8.30 38.31 -18.61
C ALA A 4 7.78 37.02 -17.95
N VAL A 5 6.45 36.82 -17.94
CA VAL A 5 5.80 35.67 -17.28
C VAL A 5 6.03 34.37 -18.07
N ALA A 6 6.03 34.46 -19.40
CA ALA A 6 6.37 33.34 -20.27
C ALA A 6 7.84 32.88 -20.12
N GLY A 7 8.76 33.80 -19.75
CA GLY A 7 10.17 33.48 -19.52
C GLY A 7 10.48 32.89 -18.13
N ALA A 8 9.65 33.18 -17.12
CA ALA A 8 9.81 32.63 -15.77
C ALA A 8 9.38 31.14 -15.69
N LEU A 9 8.33 30.76 -16.42
CA LEU A 9 7.87 29.38 -16.55
C LEU A 9 8.87 28.48 -17.31
N ASP A 10 9.62 29.04 -18.28
CA ASP A 10 10.61 28.30 -19.09
C ASP A 10 11.92 28.00 -18.33
N ALA A 11 12.07 28.53 -17.10
CA ALA A 11 13.26 28.37 -16.26
C ALA A 11 12.98 27.72 -14.89
N LEU A 12 11.75 27.23 -14.67
CA LEU A 12 11.37 26.52 -13.45
C LEU A 12 11.52 25.00 -13.65
N GLY A 13 12.56 24.43 -13.05
CA GLY A 13 12.78 22.99 -13.01
C GLY A 13 12.31 22.44 -11.67
N VAL A 14 11.13 21.83 -11.61
CA VAL A 14 10.72 21.05 -10.44
C VAL A 14 11.02 19.58 -10.71
N THR A 15 11.90 19.00 -9.90
CA THR A 15 12.20 17.57 -9.96
C THR A 15 11.93 16.92 -8.60
N LEU A 16 11.29 15.76 -8.64
CA LEU A 16 11.04 14.93 -7.47
C LEU A 16 11.94 13.71 -7.58
N ASP A 17 12.90 13.58 -6.66
CA ASP A 17 13.73 12.39 -6.55
C ASP A 17 13.23 11.52 -5.38
N SER A 18 13.06 10.22 -5.62
CA SER A 18 12.67 9.26 -4.58
C SER A 18 13.92 8.57 -4.05
N ALA A 19 14.29 8.81 -2.79
CA ALA A 19 15.34 8.03 -2.13
C ALA A 19 14.82 6.60 -1.87
N PRO A 20 15.58 5.53 -2.18
CA PRO A 20 15.07 4.18 -2.07
C PRO A 20 15.07 3.75 -0.59
N LEU A 21 13.91 3.83 0.06
CA LEU A 21 13.63 3.02 1.23
C LEU A 21 12.16 2.60 1.30
N VAL A 22 11.59 2.16 0.17
CA VAL A 22 10.37 1.35 0.18
C VAL A 22 10.45 0.35 -0.97
N THR A 23 10.66 -0.92 -0.63
CA THR A 23 10.48 -2.04 -1.55
C THR A 23 8.99 -2.15 -1.92
N ALA A 24 8.73 -2.23 -3.23
CA ALA A 24 7.45 -2.40 -3.93
C ALA A 24 6.59 -1.15 -4.13
N GLY A 25 6.60 -0.66 -5.38
CA GLY A 25 5.73 0.38 -5.92
C GLY A 25 6.54 1.51 -6.56
N THR A 26 6.70 1.50 -7.88
CA THR A 26 7.30 2.61 -8.63
C THR A 26 6.49 3.89 -8.36
N ALA A 27 7.03 4.81 -7.56
CA ALA A 27 6.40 6.09 -7.29
C ALA A 27 6.54 7.00 -8.53
N ALA A 28 5.62 6.88 -9.48
CA ALA A 28 5.41 7.90 -10.49
C ALA A 28 4.67 9.07 -9.84
N ALA A 29 5.32 10.23 -9.69
CA ALA A 29 4.66 11.46 -9.29
C ALA A 29 3.57 11.80 -10.32
N ALA A 30 2.31 11.82 -9.90
CA ALA A 30 1.20 12.13 -10.77
C ALA A 30 0.95 13.64 -10.69
N GLY A 31 1.52 14.41 -11.63
CA GLY A 31 1.23 15.82 -11.82
C GLY A 31 1.95 16.75 -10.84
N VAL A 32 2.82 17.60 -11.37
CA VAL A 32 3.28 18.82 -10.70
C VAL A 32 2.59 19.99 -11.40
N GLU A 33 1.83 20.77 -10.66
CA GLU A 33 1.17 21.97 -11.14
C GLU A 33 1.84 23.19 -10.51
N VAL A 34 2.07 24.23 -11.31
CA VAL A 34 2.63 25.49 -10.85
C VAL A 34 1.64 26.60 -11.22
N SER A 35 1.25 27.40 -10.23
CA SER A 35 0.40 28.58 -10.42
C SER A 35 1.06 29.81 -9.80
N GLU A 36 0.82 30.97 -10.38
CA GLU A 36 1.28 32.25 -9.83
C GLU A 36 0.11 32.96 -9.13
N ALA A 37 0.34 33.45 -7.92
CA ALA A 37 -0.58 34.30 -7.20
C ALA A 37 -0.46 35.77 -7.65
N GLU A 38 -1.49 36.58 -7.41
CA GLU A 38 -1.54 38.00 -7.81
C GLU A 38 -0.45 38.87 -7.15
N ASP A 39 0.16 38.40 -6.07
CA ASP A 39 1.28 39.06 -5.36
C ASP A 39 2.67 38.67 -5.92
N GLY A 40 2.71 37.83 -6.96
CA GLY A 40 3.95 37.34 -7.57
C GLY A 40 4.56 36.10 -6.91
N ALA A 41 3.87 35.48 -5.94
CA ALA A 41 4.30 34.21 -5.37
C ALA A 41 3.99 33.02 -6.29
N LEU A 42 4.90 32.06 -6.41
CA LEU A 42 4.69 30.80 -7.12
C LEU A 42 4.18 29.73 -6.14
N HIS A 43 3.05 29.12 -6.47
CA HIS A 43 2.47 27.97 -5.80
C HIS A 43 2.76 26.70 -6.59
N VAL A 44 3.44 25.74 -5.96
CA VAL A 44 3.72 24.42 -6.54
C VAL A 44 2.87 23.37 -5.82
N SER A 45 2.04 22.67 -6.57
CA SER A 45 1.20 21.56 -6.11
C SER A 45 1.69 20.26 -6.73
N TYR A 46 1.83 19.20 -5.93
CA TYR A 46 2.24 17.87 -6.41
C TYR A 46 1.43 16.78 -5.72
N SER A 47 1.12 15.69 -6.44
CA SER A 47 0.42 14.53 -5.88
C SER A 47 1.29 13.27 -5.90
N LEU A 48 1.49 12.68 -4.72
CA LEU A 48 2.28 11.46 -4.53
C LEU A 48 1.35 10.27 -4.36
N GLY A 49 1.50 9.26 -5.21
CA GLY A 49 0.65 8.06 -5.22
C GLY A 49 1.04 6.98 -4.21
N ALA A 50 2.20 7.09 -3.56
CA ALA A 50 2.71 6.09 -2.63
C ALA A 50 3.33 6.75 -1.38
N PRO A 51 3.27 6.09 -0.21
CA PRO A 51 4.04 6.51 0.94
C PRO A 51 5.53 6.30 0.70
N GLY A 52 6.35 7.20 1.24
CA GLY A 52 7.78 7.21 0.99
C GLY A 52 8.46 8.51 1.40
N THR A 53 9.78 8.55 1.26
CA THR A 53 10.57 9.76 1.43
C THR A 53 10.92 10.32 0.05
N TYR A 54 10.52 11.56 -0.18
CA TYR A 54 10.70 12.28 -1.44
C TYR A 54 11.56 13.51 -1.21
N SER A 55 12.41 13.81 -2.18
CA SER A 55 13.24 15.00 -2.22
C SER A 55 12.71 15.91 -3.32
N LEU A 56 12.11 17.03 -2.93
CA LEU A 56 11.64 18.05 -3.86
C LEU A 56 12.77 19.03 -4.13
N ASN A 57 13.20 19.09 -5.38
CA ASN A 57 14.17 20.07 -5.84
C ASN A 57 13.49 21.11 -6.73
N VAL A 58 13.72 22.39 -6.44
CA VAL A 58 13.11 23.53 -7.11
C VAL A 58 14.21 24.46 -7.58
N VAL A 59 14.33 24.57 -8.90
CA VAL A 59 15.30 25.44 -9.57
C VAL A 59 14.55 26.62 -10.18
N LEU A 60 15.00 27.85 -9.91
CA LEU A 60 14.47 29.09 -10.47
C LEU A 60 15.58 29.81 -11.24
N GLY A 61 15.42 29.98 -12.56
CA GLY A 61 16.41 30.72 -13.35
C GLY A 61 17.76 30.00 -13.49
N GLY A 62 17.78 28.67 -13.34
CA GLY A 62 19.02 27.86 -13.36
C GLY A 62 19.80 27.85 -12.04
N ALA A 63 19.29 28.46 -10.98
CA ALA A 63 19.85 28.39 -9.63
C ALA A 63 18.86 27.69 -8.67
N ASP A 64 19.38 26.86 -7.77
CA ASP A 64 18.57 26.27 -6.70
C ASP A 64 17.96 27.37 -5.85
N VAL A 65 16.67 27.25 -5.55
CA VAL A 65 16.03 28.16 -4.59
C VAL A 65 16.66 27.90 -3.22
N LEU A 66 17.04 28.97 -2.50
CA LEU A 66 17.54 28.89 -1.13
C LEU A 66 16.61 27.99 -0.30
N SER A 67 17.15 26.92 0.30
CA SER A 67 16.49 25.82 1.05
C SER A 67 16.06 24.56 0.29
N ALA A 68 16.35 24.43 -1.00
CA ALA A 68 16.34 23.14 -1.69
C ALA A 68 17.59 22.30 -1.32
N PRO A 69 17.47 20.96 -1.21
CA PRO A 69 16.25 20.16 -1.40
C PRO A 69 15.33 20.13 -0.16
N PHE A 70 14.01 20.07 -0.40
CA PHE A 70 13.01 19.88 0.66
C PHE A 70 12.70 18.38 0.84
N ALA A 71 12.87 17.89 2.07
CA ALA A 71 12.49 16.53 2.42
C ALA A 71 10.98 16.43 2.71
N VAL A 72 10.28 15.61 1.93
CA VAL A 72 8.85 15.34 2.08
C VAL A 72 8.68 13.88 2.51
N VAL A 73 8.09 13.67 3.68
CA VAL A 73 7.81 12.32 4.20
C VAL A 73 6.31 12.07 4.10
N VAL A 74 5.92 11.13 3.25
CA VAL A 74 4.54 10.66 3.14
C VAL A 74 4.39 9.39 3.95
N THR A 75 3.64 9.47 5.05
CA THR A 75 3.37 8.31 5.91
C THR A 75 2.27 7.43 5.32
N PRO A 76 2.36 6.10 5.42
CA PRO A 76 1.28 5.21 5.04
C PRO A 76 -0.01 5.50 5.82
N VAL A 77 -1.16 5.22 5.18
CA VAL A 77 -2.47 5.28 5.84
C VAL A 77 -2.69 4.08 6.76
N GLU A 78 -3.77 4.11 7.54
CA GLU A 78 -4.15 2.99 8.42
C GLU A 78 -4.33 1.69 7.61
N ALA A 79 -3.89 0.56 8.19
CA ALA A 79 -4.02 -0.75 7.57
C ALA A 79 -5.46 -1.27 7.65
N PRO A 80 -5.90 -2.06 6.65
CA PRO A 80 -7.12 -2.85 6.79
C PRO A 80 -7.09 -3.70 8.04
N ARG A 81 -8.20 -3.78 8.74
CA ARG A 81 -8.33 -4.59 9.96
C ARG A 81 -8.94 -5.93 9.61
N LEU A 82 -8.44 -6.99 10.23
CA LEU A 82 -9.05 -8.30 10.14
C LEU A 82 -10.30 -8.32 11.05
N LEU A 83 -11.49 -8.41 10.46
CA LEU A 83 -12.77 -8.36 11.17
C LEU A 83 -13.16 -9.70 11.78
N SER A 84 -12.97 -10.78 11.03
CA SER A 84 -13.28 -12.12 11.51
C SER A 84 -12.54 -13.18 10.73
N ALA A 85 -12.24 -14.29 11.39
CA ALA A 85 -11.87 -15.54 10.76
C ALA A 85 -12.86 -16.62 11.22
N LYS A 86 -13.67 -17.14 10.30
CA LYS A 86 -14.73 -18.11 10.60
C LYS A 86 -14.47 -19.41 9.87
N LEU A 87 -14.54 -20.52 10.61
CA LEU A 87 -14.60 -21.84 10.01
C LEU A 87 -15.97 -21.98 9.33
N LEU A 88 -15.97 -22.35 8.06
CA LEU A 88 -17.12 -22.73 7.28
C LEU A 88 -17.13 -24.25 7.13
N ASP A 89 -18.16 -24.88 7.69
CA ASP A 89 -18.29 -26.33 7.72
C ASP A 89 -18.60 -26.92 6.33
N ASP A 90 -19.26 -26.14 5.45
CA ASP A 90 -19.74 -26.61 4.15
C ASP A 90 -18.61 -26.99 3.17
N ILE A 91 -17.45 -26.35 3.30
CA ILE A 91 -16.32 -26.51 2.36
C ILE A 91 -14.97 -26.71 3.06
N ALA A 92 -14.99 -27.02 4.37
CA ALA A 92 -13.79 -27.16 5.20
C ALA A 92 -12.80 -26.03 4.94
N SER A 93 -13.24 -24.78 5.16
CA SER A 93 -12.44 -23.60 4.90
C SER A 93 -12.53 -22.58 6.03
N VAL A 94 -11.49 -21.76 6.18
CA VAL A 94 -11.52 -20.58 7.05
C VAL A 94 -11.74 -19.36 6.17
N GLN A 95 -12.87 -18.68 6.35
CA GLN A 95 -13.16 -17.40 5.74
C GLN A 95 -12.59 -16.28 6.59
N VAL A 96 -11.65 -15.52 6.01
CA VAL A 96 -11.03 -14.34 6.61
C VAL A 96 -11.62 -13.09 5.96
N THR A 97 -12.18 -12.20 6.77
CA THR A 97 -12.84 -10.97 6.31
C THR A 97 -12.07 -9.74 6.80
N PHE A 98 -11.86 -8.78 5.90
CA PHE A 98 -11.20 -7.51 6.16
C PHE A 98 -12.20 -6.35 6.23
N SER A 99 -11.84 -5.27 6.92
CA SER A 99 -12.69 -4.10 7.11
C SER A 99 -12.90 -3.27 5.86
N GLU A 100 -12.01 -3.41 4.88
CA GLU A 100 -11.99 -2.63 3.65
C GLU A 100 -11.27 -3.43 2.53
N PRO A 101 -11.43 -3.04 1.26
CA PRO A 101 -10.75 -3.68 0.14
C PRO A 101 -9.22 -3.68 0.30
N THR A 102 -8.63 -4.85 0.14
CA THR A 102 -7.18 -5.08 0.20
C THR A 102 -6.55 -5.17 -1.19
N ASP A 103 -5.23 -5.10 -1.27
CA ASP A 103 -4.46 -5.41 -2.47
C ASP A 103 -4.36 -6.92 -2.76
N MET A 104 -4.99 -7.75 -1.92
CA MET A 104 -4.99 -9.21 -2.01
C MET A 104 -3.56 -9.81 -2.00
N GLY A 105 -2.59 -9.10 -1.42
CA GLY A 105 -1.18 -9.44 -1.49
C GLY A 105 -0.64 -9.58 -2.92
N GLY A 106 -1.23 -8.87 -3.88
CA GLY A 106 -0.84 -8.86 -5.28
C GLY A 106 -1.32 -10.06 -6.10
N ALA A 107 -2.10 -10.99 -5.52
CA ALA A 107 -2.54 -12.20 -6.22
C ALA A 107 -3.72 -11.98 -7.17
N GLY A 108 -4.60 -11.02 -6.86
CA GLY A 108 -5.84 -10.80 -7.60
C GLY A 108 -6.99 -11.72 -7.18
N ALA A 109 -8.22 -11.32 -7.48
CA ALA A 109 -9.42 -12.08 -7.13
C ALA A 109 -9.56 -13.34 -8.00
N GLY A 110 -9.98 -14.44 -7.40
CA GLY A 110 -10.15 -15.74 -8.04
C GLY A 110 -8.85 -16.52 -8.29
N VAL A 111 -7.69 -15.93 -7.98
CA VAL A 111 -6.39 -16.62 -8.08
C VAL A 111 -6.17 -17.42 -6.80
N SER A 112 -5.95 -18.72 -6.95
CA SER A 112 -5.60 -19.62 -5.86
C SER A 112 -4.09 -19.86 -5.78
N GLY A 113 -3.60 -20.04 -4.56
CA GLY A 113 -2.19 -20.32 -4.29
C GLY A 113 -2.01 -20.93 -2.90
N GLY A 114 -0.77 -21.24 -2.53
CA GLY A 114 -0.47 -21.72 -1.17
C GLY A 114 -0.71 -20.62 -0.14
N CYS A 115 -1.28 -21.00 1.01
CA CYS A 115 -1.61 -20.05 2.08
C CYS A 115 -0.39 -19.39 2.72
N GLU A 116 0.81 -19.93 2.57
CA GLU A 116 2.08 -19.33 2.99
C GLU A 116 2.35 -17.95 2.37
N SER A 117 1.66 -17.62 1.27
CA SER A 117 1.76 -16.32 0.62
C SER A 117 1.05 -15.20 1.40
N PHE A 118 0.07 -15.56 2.25
CA PHE A 118 -0.80 -14.57 2.91
C PHE A 118 -0.89 -14.76 4.42
N LEU A 119 -0.68 -15.97 4.94
CA LEU A 119 -0.87 -16.32 6.33
C LEU A 119 0.47 -16.65 6.99
N ALA A 120 0.62 -16.26 8.27
CA ALA A 120 1.84 -16.53 9.01
C ALA A 120 2.04 -18.06 9.20
N PRO A 121 3.29 -18.53 9.36
CA PRO A 121 3.58 -19.97 9.47
C PRO A 121 2.79 -20.71 10.56
N ALA A 122 2.51 -20.05 11.69
CA ALA A 122 1.72 -20.64 12.78
C ALA A 122 0.25 -20.87 12.41
N THR A 123 -0.33 -20.01 11.56
CA THR A 123 -1.67 -20.20 11.01
C THR A 123 -1.68 -21.33 9.99
N VAL A 124 -0.72 -21.30 9.05
CA VAL A 124 -0.60 -22.31 7.98
C VAL A 124 -0.47 -23.72 8.56
N ALA A 125 0.32 -23.89 9.63
CA ALA A 125 0.47 -25.17 10.32
C ALA A 125 -0.86 -25.75 10.85
N GLN A 126 -1.78 -24.89 11.30
CA GLN A 126 -3.11 -25.32 11.78
C GLN A 126 -4.05 -25.68 10.63
N LEU A 127 -3.85 -25.09 9.45
CA LEU A 127 -4.65 -25.40 8.26
C LEU A 127 -4.31 -26.76 7.64
N GLY A 128 -3.26 -27.44 8.09
CA GLY A 128 -2.88 -28.79 7.63
C GLY A 128 -1.87 -28.78 6.48
N GLU A 129 -1.70 -29.93 5.83
CA GLU A 129 -0.75 -30.13 4.73
C GLU A 129 -1.31 -29.58 3.41
N ALA A 130 -0.53 -28.72 2.73
CA ALA A 130 -0.85 -28.06 1.47
C ALA A 130 -2.20 -27.30 1.47
N PRO A 131 -2.40 -26.34 2.41
CA PRO A 131 -3.62 -25.53 2.44
C PRO A 131 -3.62 -24.55 1.26
N VAL A 132 -4.79 -24.34 0.68
CA VAL A 132 -4.96 -23.48 -0.51
C VAL A 132 -5.72 -22.23 -0.13
N CYS A 133 -5.17 -21.07 -0.47
CA CYS A 133 -5.77 -19.78 -0.24
C CYS A 133 -6.25 -19.18 -1.56
N VAL A 134 -7.46 -18.63 -1.56
CA VAL A 134 -8.06 -17.94 -2.70
C VAL A 134 -8.78 -16.69 -2.24
N TRP A 135 -8.52 -15.57 -2.90
CA TRP A 135 -9.29 -14.36 -2.69
C TRP A 135 -10.60 -14.45 -3.46
N SER A 136 -11.75 -14.44 -2.77
CA SER A 136 -13.04 -14.39 -3.47
C SER A 136 -13.32 -12.98 -4.00
N ASP A 137 -12.89 -11.98 -3.24
CA ASP A 137 -12.98 -10.56 -3.54
C ASP A 137 -11.94 -9.80 -2.70
N PRO A 138 -11.72 -8.48 -2.91
CA PRO A 138 -10.71 -7.71 -2.18
C PRO A 138 -10.87 -7.70 -0.66
N THR A 139 -12.02 -8.06 -0.10
CA THR A 139 -12.30 -8.06 1.34
C THR A 139 -12.32 -9.45 1.96
N MET A 140 -12.18 -10.50 1.16
CA MET A 140 -12.42 -11.87 1.62
C MET A 140 -11.39 -12.86 1.05
N LEU A 141 -10.62 -13.45 1.98
CA LEU A 141 -9.69 -14.54 1.72
C LEU A 141 -10.28 -15.84 2.25
N MET A 142 -10.41 -16.85 1.40
CA MET A 142 -10.78 -18.20 1.82
C MET A 142 -9.55 -19.09 1.88
N ALA A 143 -9.31 -19.69 3.04
CA ALA A 143 -8.26 -20.68 3.27
C ALA A 143 -8.88 -22.07 3.35
N LEU A 144 -8.76 -22.85 2.28
CA LEU A 144 -9.17 -24.24 2.20
C LEU A 144 -8.23 -25.11 3.05
N LEU A 145 -8.80 -25.94 3.90
CA LEU A 145 -8.06 -26.79 4.81
C LEU A 145 -7.36 -27.92 4.06
N GLY A 146 -6.09 -28.12 4.40
CA GLY A 146 -5.25 -29.22 3.96
C GLY A 146 -5.49 -30.50 4.77
N ARG A 147 -4.73 -31.55 4.44
CA ARG A 147 -4.82 -32.82 5.15
C ARG A 147 -4.32 -32.68 6.59
N GLY A 148 -5.04 -33.26 7.54
CA GLY A 148 -4.64 -33.22 8.95
C GLY A 148 -4.75 -31.84 9.60
N ALA A 149 -5.58 -30.95 9.06
CA ALA A 149 -5.87 -29.66 9.68
C ALA A 149 -6.28 -29.82 11.15
N THR A 150 -5.67 -29.02 12.01
CA THR A 150 -5.86 -29.04 13.47
C THR A 150 -6.21 -27.63 13.93
N LEU A 151 -7.45 -27.23 13.67
CA LEU A 151 -7.97 -25.94 14.11
C LEU A 151 -8.31 -25.99 15.59
N LEU A 152 -7.60 -25.20 16.37
CA LEU A 152 -7.95 -24.96 17.77
C LEU A 152 -9.08 -23.91 17.83
N PRO A 153 -10.15 -24.15 18.59
CA PRO A 153 -11.15 -23.12 18.85
C PRO A 153 -10.47 -21.87 19.42
N LEU A 154 -10.81 -20.70 18.89
CA LEU A 154 -10.24 -19.38 19.28
C LEU A 154 -8.76 -19.19 18.95
N ALA A 155 -8.12 -20.07 18.17
CA ALA A 155 -6.78 -19.79 17.71
C ALA A 155 -6.77 -18.57 16.78
N PRO A 156 -5.88 -17.59 17.03
CA PRO A 156 -5.87 -16.38 16.25
C PRO A 156 -5.36 -16.67 14.85
N VAL A 157 -6.11 -16.23 13.83
CA VAL A 157 -5.62 -16.21 12.45
C VAL A 157 -4.63 -15.06 12.32
N GLN A 158 -3.40 -15.41 11.95
CA GLN A 158 -2.32 -14.46 11.75
C GLN A 158 -2.03 -14.27 10.25
N ILE A 159 -2.02 -13.02 9.81
CA ILE A 159 -1.59 -12.62 8.47
C ILE A 159 -0.07 -12.59 8.43
N ALA A 160 0.52 -13.04 7.32
CA ALA A 160 1.95 -12.97 7.11
C ALA A 160 2.43 -11.50 7.11
N PRO A 161 3.61 -11.20 7.68
CA PRO A 161 4.10 -9.84 7.73
C PRO A 161 4.34 -9.29 6.32
N LEU A 162 3.99 -8.01 6.12
CA LEU A 162 4.22 -7.27 4.89
C LEU A 162 3.45 -7.76 3.65
N THR A 163 2.50 -8.69 3.78
CA THR A 163 1.84 -9.31 2.62
C THR A 163 0.59 -8.58 2.15
N VAL A 164 -0.31 -8.20 3.05
CA VAL A 164 -1.62 -7.59 2.70
C VAL A 164 -1.64 -6.13 3.10
N ARG A 165 -2.09 -5.25 2.19
CA ARG A 165 -2.32 -3.81 2.42
C ARG A 165 -3.72 -3.41 1.93
N ASN A 166 -4.08 -2.13 2.02
CA ASN A 166 -5.27 -1.59 1.36
C ASN A 166 -5.17 -1.74 -0.17
N ALA A 167 -6.30 -1.61 -0.88
CA ALA A 167 -6.36 -1.82 -2.33
C ALA A 167 -5.36 -0.99 -3.16
N ASN A 168 -4.95 0.19 -2.66
CA ASN A 168 -3.99 1.06 -3.33
C ASN A 168 -2.52 0.81 -2.91
N ALA A 169 -2.27 -0.14 -2.01
CA ALA A 169 -0.96 -0.44 -1.42
C ALA A 169 -0.29 0.75 -0.70
N THR A 170 -1.09 1.75 -0.26
CA THR A 170 -0.65 2.96 0.45
C THR A 170 -0.76 2.86 1.97
N SER A 171 -1.36 1.80 2.50
CA SER A 171 -1.46 1.58 3.94
C SER A 171 -0.23 0.91 4.53
N TYR A 172 -0.13 0.93 5.86
CA TYR A 172 0.67 -0.08 6.55
C TYR A 172 0.15 -1.49 6.20
N PRO A 173 1.02 -2.52 6.22
CA PRO A 173 0.58 -3.89 6.11
C PRO A 173 -0.36 -4.28 7.25
N VAL A 174 -1.33 -5.15 6.97
CA VAL A 174 -2.24 -5.69 7.97
C VAL A 174 -1.44 -6.29 9.12
N ALA A 175 -1.76 -5.86 10.34
CA ALA A 175 -1.10 -6.35 11.54
C ALA A 175 -1.30 -7.86 11.71
N ALA A 176 -0.34 -8.51 12.35
CA ALA A 176 -0.24 -9.95 12.40
C ALA A 176 -1.44 -10.67 13.05
N ALA A 177 -2.42 -10.01 13.68
CA ALA A 177 -3.48 -10.68 14.43
C ALA A 177 -4.90 -10.14 14.20
N ALA A 178 -5.84 -11.05 13.95
CA ALA A 178 -7.27 -10.84 14.22
C ALA A 178 -7.51 -10.66 15.74
N PRO A 179 -8.35 -9.71 16.19
CA PRO A 179 -8.89 -9.76 17.54
C PRO A 179 -9.73 -11.05 17.75
N PRO A 180 -9.74 -11.62 18.97
CA PRO A 180 -10.46 -12.85 19.30
C PRO A 180 -11.98 -12.70 19.20
#